data_AF-A0A852UID8-F1
#
_entry.id   AF-A0A852UID8-F1
#
_cell.length_a   1.000
_cell.length_b   1.000
_cell.length_c   1.000
_cell.angle_alpha   90.00
_cell.angle_beta   90.00
_cell.angle_gamma   90.00
#
_symmetry.space_group_name_H-M   'P 1'
#
loop_
_entity.id
_entity.type
_entity.pdbx_description
1 polymer ?
#
loop_
_entity_poly.entity_id
_entity_poly.type
_entity_poly.pdbx_seq_one_letter_code
_entity_poly.pdbx_strand_id
1 'polypeptide(L)'
;MTITSLLEISTAHITAKTNQWLFWTGCPIVIYPKGTYGWVIPIIDYDEELPTDILHILAYGKVKGCHWIMLDCDGDRTNDLPTYDW
;
A
#
# COMPACT_ATOMS: atom_id res chain seq x y z
N MET A 1 23.90 -9.45 7.13
CA MET A 1 22.49 -9.39 7.58
C MET A 1 22.01 -7.98 7.32
N THR A 2 20.90 -7.82 6.60
CA THR A 2 20.32 -6.51 6.28
C THR A 2 19.00 -6.36 7.03
N ILE A 3 18.78 -5.22 7.67
CA ILE A 3 17.49 -4.88 8.29
C ILE A 3 16.73 -4.00 7.31
N THR A 4 15.44 -4.29 7.14
CA THR A 4 14.56 -3.55 6.23
C THR A 4 13.42 -2.91 7.02
N SER A 5 12.92 -1.78 6.53
CA SER A 5 11.89 -0.98 7.18
C SER A 5 10.53 -1.17 6.50
N LEU A 6 9.48 -1.23 7.32
CA LEU A 6 8.09 -1.35 6.89
C LEU A 6 7.33 -0.11 7.36
N LEU A 7 6.64 0.54 6.43
CA LEU A 7 5.76 1.65 6.68
C LEU A 7 4.34 1.13 6.94
N GLU A 8 3.84 1.32 8.15
CA GLU A 8 2.44 1.04 8.47
C GLU A 8 1.58 2.28 8.27
N ILE A 9 0.51 2.16 7.50
CA ILE A 9 -0.47 3.22 7.25
C ILE A 9 -1.89 2.66 7.13
N SER A 10 -2.88 3.50 7.37
CA SER A 10 -4.30 3.12 7.28
C SER A 10 -4.71 2.61 5.88
N THR A 11 -5.60 1.62 5.82
CA THR A 11 -6.33 1.28 4.58
C THR A 11 -7.21 2.43 4.08
N ALA A 12 -7.47 3.46 4.90
CA ALA A 12 -8.15 4.67 4.46
C ALA A 12 -7.40 5.42 3.33
N HIS A 13 -6.12 5.12 3.10
CA HIS A 13 -5.32 5.70 2.02
C HIS A 13 -5.51 5.03 0.65
N ILE A 14 -6.33 3.98 0.57
CA ILE A 14 -6.77 3.40 -0.69
C ILE A 14 -8.29 3.47 -0.79
N THR A 15 -8.83 3.41 -2.00
CA THR A 15 -10.26 3.33 -2.26
C THR A 15 -10.79 1.90 -2.08
N ALA A 16 -12.09 1.75 -1.84
CA ALA A 16 -12.74 0.43 -1.86
C ALA A 16 -12.52 -0.33 -3.18
N LYS A 17 -12.52 0.39 -4.32
CA LYS A 17 -12.24 -0.18 -5.64
C LYS A 17 -10.81 -0.74 -5.70
N THR A 18 -9.83 0.00 -5.21
CA THR A 18 -8.44 -0.47 -5.12
C THR A 18 -8.34 -1.65 -4.16
N ASN A 19 -9.02 -1.63 -3.02
CA ASN A 19 -9.03 -2.78 -2.10
C ASN A 19 -9.57 -4.05 -2.77
N GLN A 20 -10.62 -3.95 -3.58
CA GLN A 20 -11.12 -5.07 -4.39
C GLN A 20 -10.12 -5.50 -5.46
N TRP A 21 -9.45 -4.55 -6.10
CA TRP A 21 -8.41 -4.83 -7.11
C TRP A 21 -7.21 -5.59 -6.50
N LEU A 22 -6.84 -5.31 -5.25
CA LEU A 22 -5.75 -6.03 -4.56
C LEU A 22 -6.05 -7.53 -4.34
N PHE A 23 -7.32 -7.95 -4.36
CA PHE A 23 -7.70 -9.37 -4.35
C PHE A 23 -7.53 -10.07 -5.70
N TRP A 24 -7.28 -9.34 -6.78
CA TRP A 24 -7.21 -9.91 -8.12
C TRP A 24 -5.89 -10.67 -8.34
N THR A 25 -6.01 -11.94 -8.73
CA THR A 25 -4.87 -12.84 -8.95
C THR A 25 -4.00 -12.48 -10.17
N GLY A 26 -4.46 -11.55 -11.01
CA GLY A 26 -3.70 -11.02 -12.15
C GLY A 26 -3.00 -9.69 -11.88
N CYS A 27 -2.96 -9.24 -10.63
CA CYS A 27 -2.30 -7.99 -10.25
C CYS A 27 -0.82 -7.97 -10.69
N PRO A 28 -0.34 -6.91 -11.36
CA PRO A 28 1.03 -6.83 -11.87
C PRO A 28 2.08 -6.61 -10.77
N ILE A 29 1.65 -6.31 -9.53
CA ILE A 29 2.54 -6.14 -8.38
C ILE A 29 2.35 -7.25 -7.36
N VAL A 30 3.44 -7.55 -6.64
CA VAL A 30 3.44 -8.49 -5.52
C VAL A 30 2.64 -7.90 -4.37
N ILE A 31 1.63 -8.62 -3.91
CA ILE A 31 0.81 -8.23 -2.75
C ILE A 31 0.62 -9.46 -1.88
N TYR A 32 0.73 -9.27 -0.57
CA TYR A 32 0.46 -10.31 0.41
C TYR A 32 -0.73 -9.89 1.29
N PRO A 33 -1.70 -10.78 1.54
CA PRO A 33 -2.69 -10.53 2.57
C PRO A 33 -1.99 -10.46 3.94
N LYS A 34 -2.27 -9.42 4.72
CA LYS A 34 -1.74 -9.29 6.10
C LYS A 34 -2.40 -10.31 7.05
N GLY A 35 -3.62 -10.72 6.73
CA GLY A 35 -4.46 -11.59 7.54
C GLY A 35 -5.90 -11.46 7.07
N THR A 36 -6.85 -11.29 7.99
CA THR A 36 -8.26 -11.02 7.66
C THR A 36 -8.45 -9.64 7.03
N TYR A 37 -7.70 -8.64 7.50
CA TYR A 37 -7.75 -7.26 7.02
C TYR A 37 -6.35 -6.73 6.75
N GLY A 38 -6.20 -6.01 5.64
CA GLY A 38 -4.97 -5.33 5.27
C GLY A 38 -4.06 -6.09 4.31
N TRP A 39 -3.00 -5.40 3.89
CA TRP A 39 -2.12 -5.81 2.81
C TRP A 39 -0.67 -5.48 3.13
N VAL A 40 0.25 -6.28 2.62
CA VAL A 40 1.68 -5.99 2.63
C VAL A 40 2.19 -5.93 1.20
N ILE A 41 2.82 -4.81 0.85
CA ILE A 41 3.23 -4.47 -0.51
C ILE A 41 4.70 -4.04 -0.50
N PRO A 42 5.59 -4.61 -1.32
CA PRO A 42 6.94 -4.13 -1.47
C PRO A 42 6.95 -2.80 -2.22
N ILE A 43 7.83 -1.89 -1.83
CA ILE A 43 8.07 -0.65 -2.55
C ILE A 43 8.99 -0.97 -3.72
N ILE A 44 8.41 -1.03 -4.91
CA ILE A 44 9.09 -1.33 -6.18
C ILE A 44 8.82 -0.23 -7.20
N ASP A 45 9.73 -0.09 -8.16
CA ASP A 45 9.44 0.65 -9.38
C ASP A 45 8.53 -0.21 -10.28
N TYR A 46 7.57 0.43 -10.95
CA TYR A 46 6.60 -0.23 -11.80
C TYR A 46 6.49 0.50 -13.14
N ASP A 47 6.35 -0.26 -14.22
CA ASP A 47 6.24 0.25 -15.59
C ASP A 47 4.79 0.25 -16.10
N GLU A 48 3.87 -0.35 -15.34
CA GLU A 48 2.44 -0.50 -15.69
C GLU A 48 1.53 0.51 -14.96
N GLU A 49 0.33 0.74 -15.50
CA GLU A 49 -0.66 1.61 -14.87
C GLU A 49 -1.28 0.94 -13.63
N LEU A 50 -0.87 1.38 -12.44
CA LEU A 50 -1.50 1.00 -11.17
C LEU A 50 -2.59 2.02 -10.77
N PRO A 51 -3.53 1.63 -9.90
CA PRO A 51 -4.46 2.58 -9.29
C PRO A 51 -3.71 3.76 -8.63
N THR A 52 -4.21 4.98 -8.83
CA THR A 52 -3.51 6.21 -8.41
C THR A 52 -3.22 6.27 -6.91
N ASP A 53 -4.11 5.72 -6.09
CA ASP A 53 -3.91 5.60 -4.65
C ASP A 53 -2.77 4.63 -4.28
N ILE A 54 -2.56 3.55 -5.03
CA ILE A 54 -1.37 2.69 -4.91
C ILE A 54 -0.09 3.45 -5.28
N LEU A 55 -0.11 4.24 -6.37
CA LEU A 55 1.03 5.07 -6.76
C LEU A 55 1.42 6.03 -5.63
N HIS A 56 0.43 6.67 -5.01
CA HIS A 56 0.67 7.61 -3.91
C HIS A 56 1.34 6.96 -2.71
N ILE A 57 0.83 5.80 -2.24
CA ILE A 57 1.43 5.12 -1.08
C ILE A 57 2.84 4.60 -1.40
N LEU A 58 3.08 4.09 -2.61
CA LEU A 58 4.40 3.63 -3.05
C LEU A 58 5.41 4.78 -3.09
N ALA A 59 5.01 5.91 -3.70
CA ALA A 59 5.84 7.10 -3.75
C ALA A 59 6.14 7.65 -2.35
N TYR A 60 5.14 7.69 -1.47
CA TYR A 60 5.30 8.13 -0.09
C TYR A 60 6.26 7.23 0.69
N GLY A 61 6.10 5.91 0.60
CA GLY A 61 7.01 4.94 1.21
C GLY A 61 8.45 5.11 0.71
N LYS A 62 8.63 5.31 -0.61
CA LYS A 62 9.94 5.57 -1.22
C LYS A 62 10.59 6.84 -0.67
N VAL A 63 9.82 7.94 -0.54
CA VAL A 63 10.30 9.21 0.06
C VAL A 63 10.70 9.03 1.52
N LYS A 64 10.01 8.18 2.28
CA LYS A 64 10.37 7.88 3.68
C LYS A 64 11.54 6.90 3.82
N GLY A 65 12.09 6.38 2.72
CA GLY A 65 13.18 5.39 2.74
C GLY A 65 12.74 4.02 3.27
N CYS A 66 11.45 3.70 3.13
CA CYS A 66 10.90 2.40 3.49
C CYS A 66 11.05 1.40 2.33
N HIS A 67 10.98 0.11 2.65
CA HIS A 67 11.08 -0.97 1.66
C HIS A 67 9.77 -1.72 1.47
N TRP A 68 8.90 -1.65 2.48
CA TRP A 68 7.58 -2.28 2.49
C TRP A 68 6.54 -1.31 2.99
N ILE A 69 5.30 -1.52 2.57
CA ILE A 69 4.11 -0.86 3.07
C ILE A 69 3.20 -1.93 3.66
N MET A 70 2.67 -1.67 4.84
CA MET A 70 1.58 -2.41 5.44
C MET A 70 0.36 -1.51 5.52
N LEU A 71 -0.68 -1.86 4.77
CA LEU A 71 -2.00 -1.26 4.88
C LEU A 71 -2.75 -2.00 5.98
N ASP A 72 -3.12 -1.30 7.05
CA ASP A 72 -3.89 -1.84 8.17
C ASP A 72 -5.17 -1.02 8.39
N CYS A 73 -6.29 -1.65 8.75
CA CYS A 73 -7.51 -0.91 9.06
C CYS A 73 -7.35 -0.03 10.31
N ASP A 74 -6.50 -0.46 11.24
CA ASP A 74 -6.19 0.26 12.47
C ASP A 74 -4.92 1.12 12.36
N GLY A 75 -4.28 1.14 11.18
CA GLY A 75 -3.07 1.93 10.94
C GLY A 75 -3.35 3.44 10.95
N ASP A 76 -2.29 4.22 11.20
CA ASP A 76 -2.40 5.68 11.29
C ASP A 76 -2.72 6.32 9.93
N ARG A 77 -3.48 7.42 9.99
CA ARG A 77 -3.70 8.32 8.84
C ARG A 77 -2.63 9.41 8.84
N THR A 78 -2.09 9.72 7.66
CA THR A 78 -1.21 10.88 7.45
C THR A 78 -1.88 11.94 6.59
N ASN A 79 -1.62 13.22 6.87
CA ASN A 79 -2.09 14.33 6.05
C ASN A 79 -1.32 14.46 4.71
N ASP A 80 -0.20 13.75 4.58
CA ASP A 80 0.63 13.74 3.37
C ASP A 80 0.03 12.86 2.25
N LEU A 81 -0.99 12.05 2.55
CA LEU A 81 -1.66 11.16 1.62
C LEU A 81 -3.16 11.43 1.59
N PRO A 82 -3.83 11.28 0.43
CA PRO A 82 -5.28 11.32 0.35
C PRO A 82 -5.91 10.24 1.25
N THR A 83 -7.10 10.53 1.76
CA THR A 83 -7.94 9.53 2.44
C THR A 83 -9.27 9.42 1.71
N TYR A 84 -9.87 8.24 1.76
CA TYR A 84 -11.11 7.91 1.08
C TYR A 84 -12.09 7.27 2.06
N ASP A 85 -13.37 7.59 1.92
CA ASP A 85 -14.44 7.00 2.73
C ASP A 85 -14.88 5.67 2.13
N TRP A 86 -14.81 4.60 2.93
CA TRP A 86 -15.38 3.28 2.63
C TRP A 86 -15.40 2.35 3.85
#